data_AF-A0A7W5FFA5-F1
#
_entry.id   AF-A0A7W5FFA5-F1
#
_cell.length_a   1.000
_cell.length_b   1.000
_cell.length_c   1.000
_cell.angle_alpha   90.00
_cell.angle_beta   90.00
_cell.angle_gamma   90.00
#
_symmetry.space_group_name_H-M   'P 1'
#
loop_
_entity.id
_entity.type
_entity.pdbx_description
1 polymer ?
#
loop_
_entity_poly.entity_id
_entity_poly.type
_entity_poly.pdbx_seq_one_letter_code
_entity_poly.pdbx_strand_id
1 'polypeptide(L)'
;MSEALRHIEALAALLPDAQRGAHAYAKGIDLFSGAGEVEAAHGSGRAYLAATRLALLQSEAAEALQEIRNRAVDLDPAARRPDDALSLELADILIRLLELSEYLGVDLGAALVTKTADTLGGYRHGGVRF
;
A
#
# COMPACT_ATOMS: atom_id res chain seq x y z
N MET A 1 9.39 11.21 -23.22
CA MET A 1 8.91 10.72 -21.91
C MET A 1 7.55 11.33 -21.65
N SER A 2 6.51 10.53 -21.43
CA SER A 2 5.18 11.09 -21.13
C SER A 2 5.23 11.85 -19.80
N GLU A 3 4.42 12.89 -19.67
CA GLU A 3 4.32 13.68 -18.43
C GLU A 3 3.94 12.82 -17.22
N ALA A 4 3.07 11.82 -17.43
CA ALA A 4 2.72 10.84 -16.41
C ALA A 4 3.94 10.05 -15.91
N LEU A 5 4.83 9.61 -16.81
CA LEU A 5 6.03 8.86 -16.39
C LEU A 5 6.97 9.72 -15.54
N ARG A 6 7.10 11.03 -15.84
CA ARG A 6 7.89 11.97 -15.02
C ARG A 6 7.36 12.07 -13.59
N HIS A 7 6.05 12.19 -13.41
CA HIS A 7 5.46 12.25 -12.07
C HIS A 7 5.63 10.93 -11.30
N ILE A 8 5.54 9.80 -11.99
CA ILE A 8 5.77 8.48 -11.41
C ILE A 8 7.23 8.30 -10.99
N GLU A 9 8.19 8.73 -11.81
CA GLU A 9 9.61 8.72 -11.46
C GLU A 9 9.90 9.62 -10.24
N ALA A 10 9.27 10.80 -10.17
CA ALA A 10 9.41 11.70 -9.03
C ALA A 10 8.84 11.08 -7.74
N LEU A 11 7.68 10.42 -7.80
CA LEU A 11 7.13 9.67 -6.67
C LEU A 11 8.03 8.49 -6.29
N ALA A 12 8.50 7.73 -7.28
CA ALA A 12 9.37 6.57 -7.07
C ALA A 12 10.66 6.94 -6.35
N ALA A 13 11.22 8.13 -6.60
CA ALA A 13 12.39 8.62 -5.89
C ALA A 13 12.15 8.84 -4.38
N LEU A 14 10.91 9.12 -3.96
CA LEU A 14 10.54 9.33 -2.56
C LEU A 14 10.16 8.04 -1.83
N LEU A 15 9.76 7.00 -2.57
CA LEU A 15 9.23 5.77 -1.99
C LEU A 15 10.22 5.04 -1.05
N PRO A 16 11.54 4.95 -1.31
CA PRO A 16 12.45 4.30 -0.37
C PRO A 16 12.46 4.94 1.02
N ASP A 17 12.40 6.27 1.11
CA ASP A 17 12.32 6.98 2.40
C ASP A 17 10.94 6.78 3.04
N ALA A 18 9.87 6.85 2.24
CA ALA A 18 8.50 6.64 2.73
C ALA A 18 8.30 5.20 3.28
N GLN A 19 8.85 4.19 2.62
CA GLN A 19 8.86 2.79 3.03
C GLN A 19 9.52 2.61 4.40
N ARG A 20 10.74 3.13 4.56
CA ARG A 20 11.46 3.12 5.84
C ARG A 20 10.68 3.83 6.94
N GLY A 21 10.13 5.01 6.63
CA GLY A 21 9.33 5.79 7.56
C GLY A 21 8.09 5.06 8.04
N ALA A 22 7.30 4.48 7.11
CA ALA A 22 6.11 3.71 7.43
C ALA A 22 6.43 2.47 8.27
N HIS A 23 7.50 1.75 7.93
CA HIS A 23 7.93 0.58 8.70
C HIS A 23 8.42 0.94 10.10
N ALA A 24 9.16 2.05 10.24
CA ALA A 24 9.58 2.57 11.55
C ALA A 24 8.38 3.01 12.41
N TYR A 25 7.40 3.70 11.80
CA TYR A 25 6.15 4.05 12.43
C TYR A 25 5.40 2.81 12.94
N ALA A 26 5.24 1.80 12.09
CA ALA A 26 4.56 0.55 12.45
C ALA A 26 5.24 -0.18 13.62
N LYS A 27 6.59 -0.16 13.69
CA LYS A 27 7.33 -0.65 14.86
C LYS A 27 7.06 0.19 16.11
N GLY A 28 6.93 1.51 15.97
CA GLY A 28 6.62 2.42 17.06
C GLY A 28 5.23 2.23 17.68
N ILE A 29 4.27 1.71 16.92
CA ILE A 29 2.91 1.37 17.39
C ILE A 29 2.73 -0.12 17.67
N ASP A 30 3.82 -0.85 17.87
CA ASP A 30 3.84 -2.27 18.27
C ASP A 30 3.19 -3.24 17.26
N LEU A 31 3.00 -2.84 16.00
CA LEU A 31 2.44 -3.75 15.00
C LEU A 31 3.36 -4.96 14.76
N PHE A 32 4.68 -4.78 14.90
CA PHE A 32 5.70 -5.82 14.70
C PHE A 32 6.13 -6.55 15.98
N SER A 33 5.40 -6.41 17.08
CA SER A 33 5.68 -7.18 18.29
C SER A 33 5.71 -8.68 18.00
N GLY A 34 6.69 -9.39 18.57
CA GLY A 34 6.83 -10.83 18.38
C GLY A 34 7.21 -11.30 16.97
N ALA A 35 7.39 -10.39 15.99
CA ALA A 35 7.76 -10.77 14.63
C ALA A 35 9.05 -11.59 14.58
N GLY A 36 10.08 -11.19 15.34
CA GLY A 36 11.34 -11.94 15.42
C GLY A 36 11.18 -13.35 15.99
N GLU A 37 10.29 -13.53 16.96
CA GLU A 37 10.00 -14.86 17.55
C GLU A 37 9.27 -15.75 16.54
N VAL A 38 8.30 -15.20 15.81
CA VAL A 38 7.56 -15.92 14.76
C VAL A 38 8.49 -16.30 13.60
N GLU A 39 9.40 -15.41 13.18
CA GLU A 39 10.41 -15.73 12.16
C GLU A 39 11.34 -16.85 12.59
N ALA A 40 11.81 -16.82 13.85
CA ALA A 40 12.72 -17.83 14.38
C ALA A 40 12.05 -19.18 14.64
N ALA A 41 10.76 -19.20 14.99
CA ALA A 41 10.03 -20.40 15.37
C ALA A 41 9.72 -21.34 14.19
N HIS A 42 9.70 -20.85 12.95
CA HIS A 42 9.30 -21.66 11.80
C HIS A 42 10.11 -21.30 10.54
N GLY A 43 10.48 -22.31 9.74
CA GLY A 43 11.23 -22.09 8.48
C GLY A 43 10.47 -21.25 7.44
N SER A 44 9.18 -21.00 7.65
CA SER A 44 8.32 -20.11 6.85
C SER A 44 7.79 -18.90 7.64
N GLY A 45 8.36 -18.58 8.81
CA GLY A 45 7.86 -17.53 9.71
C GLY A 45 7.76 -16.15 9.03
N ARG A 46 8.74 -15.81 8.19
CA ARG A 46 8.70 -14.58 7.36
C ARG A 46 7.51 -14.55 6.40
N ALA A 47 7.19 -15.68 5.77
CA ALA A 47 6.03 -15.79 4.89
C ALA A 47 4.70 -15.69 5.65
N TYR A 48 4.65 -16.25 6.87
CA TYR A 48 3.49 -16.14 7.75
C TYR A 48 3.22 -14.69 8.18
N LEU A 49 4.27 -13.94 8.53
CA LEU A 49 4.14 -12.51 8.86
C LEU A 49 3.73 -11.69 7.65
N ALA A 50 4.32 -11.96 6.48
CA ALA A 50 3.90 -11.32 5.23
C ALA A 50 2.41 -11.56 4.93
N ALA A 51 1.92 -12.80 5.11
CA ALA A 51 0.52 -13.13 4.93
C ALA A 51 -0.39 -12.42 5.95
N THR A 52 0.03 -12.34 7.21
CA THR A 52 -0.67 -11.58 8.26
C THR A 52 -0.81 -10.11 7.86
N ARG A 53 0.27 -9.50 7.34
CA ARG A 53 0.25 -8.09 6.89
C ARG A 53 -0.59 -7.87 5.64
N LEU A 54 -0.57 -8.81 4.69
CA LEU A 54 -1.49 -8.77 3.55
C LEU A 54 -2.95 -8.85 3.99
N ALA A 55 -3.25 -9.66 5.01
CA ALA A 55 -4.60 -9.74 5.57
C ALA A 55 -5.03 -8.43 6.24
N LEU A 56 -4.12 -7.73 6.94
CA LEU A 56 -4.39 -6.40 7.48
C LEU A 56 -4.59 -5.36 6.37
N LEU A 57 -3.78 -5.37 5.33
CA LEU A 57 -4.01 -4.50 4.17
C LEU A 57 -5.39 -4.75 3.54
N GLN A 58 -5.81 -6.02 3.48
CA GLN A 58 -7.15 -6.37 3.02
C GLN A 58 -8.26 -5.86 3.95
N SER A 59 -8.04 -5.80 5.28
CA SER A 59 -9.05 -5.23 6.19
C SER A 59 -9.21 -3.73 5.99
N GLU A 60 -8.13 -2.97 5.79
CA GLU A 60 -8.23 -1.52 5.51
C GLU A 60 -9.04 -1.27 4.22
N ALA A 61 -8.84 -2.11 3.19
CA ALA A 61 -9.64 -2.04 1.97
C ALA A 61 -11.14 -2.37 2.20
N ALA A 62 -11.44 -3.26 3.14
CA ALA A 62 -12.81 -3.57 3.53
C ALA A 62 -13.45 -2.42 4.34
N GLU A 63 -12.68 -1.70 5.15
CA GLU A 63 -13.11 -0.50 5.88
C GLU A 63 -13.42 0.65 4.92
N ALA A 64 -12.54 0.91 3.94
CA ALA A 64 -12.83 1.84 2.85
C ALA A 64 -14.15 1.52 2.12
N LEU A 65 -14.39 0.23 1.82
CA LEU A 65 -15.64 -0.21 1.20
C LEU A 65 -16.85 -0.01 2.12
N GLN A 66 -16.67 -0.21 3.42
CA GLN A 66 -17.72 0.01 4.42
C GLN A 66 -18.14 1.48 4.48
N GLU A 67 -17.19 2.41 4.39
CA GLU A 67 -17.46 3.84 4.37
C GLU A 67 -18.25 4.26 3.12
N ILE A 68 -17.92 3.68 1.96
CA ILE A 68 -18.71 3.85 0.73
C ILE A 68 -20.14 3.29 0.93
N ARG A 69 -20.27 2.09 1.51
CA ARG A 69 -21.57 1.43 1.71
C ARG A 69 -22.49 2.21 2.65
N ASN A 70 -21.94 2.79 3.71
CA ASN A 70 -22.69 3.53 4.72
C ASN A 70 -23.30 4.83 4.18
N ARG A 71 -22.94 5.27 2.95
CA ARG A 71 -23.35 6.56 2.34
C ARG A 71 -23.05 7.77 3.24
N ALA A 72 -22.20 7.60 4.24
CA ALA A 72 -21.72 8.67 5.11
C ALA A 72 -20.72 9.56 4.38
N VAL A 73 -20.13 9.04 3.31
CA VAL A 73 -19.13 9.71 2.49
C VAL A 73 -19.79 10.25 1.23
N ASP A 74 -19.62 11.55 1.00
CA ASP A 74 -19.97 12.15 -0.28
C ASP A 74 -18.94 11.71 -1.34
N LEU A 75 -19.42 10.99 -2.36
CA LEU A 75 -18.58 10.55 -3.47
C LEU A 75 -18.37 11.66 -4.51
N ASP A 76 -18.99 12.84 -4.33
CA ASP A 76 -18.62 14.03 -5.08
C ASP A 76 -17.19 14.45 -4.72
N PRO A 77 -16.24 14.42 -5.69
CA PRO A 77 -14.88 14.89 -5.45
C PRO A 77 -14.81 16.33 -4.96
N ALA A 78 -15.80 17.18 -5.30
CA ALA A 78 -15.83 18.58 -4.88
C ALA A 78 -16.18 18.76 -3.40
N ALA A 79 -16.85 17.78 -2.77
CA ALA A 79 -17.20 17.77 -1.35
C ALA A 79 -16.14 17.07 -0.47
N ARG A 80 -15.08 16.55 -1.10
CA ARG A 80 -14.05 15.74 -0.45
C ARG A 80 -13.23 16.56 0.54
N ARG A 81 -13.13 16.10 1.79
CA ARG A 81 -12.24 16.67 2.80
C ARG A 81 -11.05 15.72 3.03
N PRO A 82 -9.83 16.24 3.24
CA PRO A 82 -8.67 15.38 3.48
C PRO A 82 -8.81 14.43 4.68
N ASP A 83 -9.69 14.76 5.63
CA ASP A 83 -9.91 14.05 6.90
C ASP A 83 -11.24 13.29 6.97
N ASP A 84 -11.94 13.11 5.84
CA ASP A 84 -13.13 12.26 5.83
C ASP A 84 -12.74 10.77 5.96
N ALA A 85 -13.70 9.96 6.43
CA ALA A 85 -13.47 8.55 6.73
C ALA A 85 -12.84 7.78 5.56
N LEU A 86 -13.37 7.90 4.34
CA LEU A 86 -12.79 7.19 3.18
C LEU A 86 -11.37 7.70 2.84
N SER A 87 -11.10 9.00 3.00
CA SER A 87 -9.75 9.53 2.80
C SER A 87 -8.74 8.94 3.80
N LEU A 88 -9.15 8.76 5.05
CA LEU A 88 -8.33 8.13 6.08
C LEU A 88 -8.10 6.64 5.79
N GLU A 89 -9.14 5.89 5.40
CA GLU A 89 -8.99 4.47 5.04
C GLU A 89 -8.07 4.27 3.83
N LEU A 90 -8.13 5.14 2.83
CA LEU A 90 -7.21 5.10 1.69
C LEU A 90 -5.76 5.40 2.11
N ALA A 91 -5.57 6.29 3.09
CA ALA A 91 -4.26 6.56 3.66
C ALA A 91 -3.73 5.35 4.44
N ASP A 92 -4.58 4.65 5.20
CA ASP A 92 -4.20 3.44 5.91
C ASP A 92 -3.77 2.32 4.96
N ILE A 93 -4.49 2.10 3.85
CA ILE A 93 -4.06 1.17 2.79
C ILE A 93 -2.66 1.51 2.30
N LEU A 94 -2.39 2.79 2.02
CA LEU A 94 -1.07 3.24 1.55
C LEU A 94 0.01 2.99 2.61
N ILE A 95 -0.25 3.31 3.87
CA ILE A 95 0.70 3.10 4.98
C ILE A 95 1.03 1.62 5.13
N ARG A 96 0.02 0.73 5.13
CA ARG A 96 0.22 -0.73 5.19
C ARG A 96 1.02 -1.24 4.01
N LEU A 97 0.77 -0.72 2.80
CA LEU A 97 1.50 -1.11 1.61
C LEU A 97 2.98 -0.74 1.71
N LEU A 98 3.29 0.49 2.13
CA LEU A 98 4.66 1.00 2.30
C LEU A 98 5.42 0.24 3.40
N GLU A 99 4.76 -0.02 4.52
CA GLU A 99 5.30 -0.81 5.62
C GLU A 99 5.64 -2.23 5.17
N LEU A 100 4.68 -2.90 4.51
CA LEU A 100 4.85 -4.27 4.06
C LEU A 100 5.93 -4.38 2.98
N SER A 101 6.00 -3.42 2.05
CA SER A 101 7.03 -3.44 1.01
C SER A 101 8.43 -3.26 1.59
N GLU A 102 8.60 -2.41 2.61
CA GLU A 102 9.86 -2.31 3.37
C GLU A 102 10.19 -3.63 4.08
N TYR A 103 9.23 -4.21 4.82
CA TYR A 103 9.43 -5.46 5.53
C TYR A 103 9.89 -6.60 4.58
N LEU A 104 9.30 -6.65 3.39
CA LEU A 104 9.63 -7.63 2.35
C LEU A 104 10.94 -7.33 1.61
N GLY A 105 11.49 -6.12 1.72
CA GLY A 105 12.65 -5.68 0.94
C GLY A 105 12.32 -5.40 -0.54
N VAL A 106 11.07 -5.05 -0.84
CA VAL A 106 10.62 -4.69 -2.19
C VAL A 106 10.96 -3.23 -2.46
N ASP A 107 11.69 -2.96 -3.55
CA ASP A 107 11.82 -1.61 -4.08
C ASP A 107 10.51 -1.23 -4.80
N LEU A 108 9.61 -0.59 -4.06
CA LEU A 108 8.30 -0.23 -4.58
C LEU A 108 8.41 0.86 -5.66
N GLY A 109 9.41 1.73 -5.57
CA GLY A 109 9.68 2.76 -6.57
C GLY A 109 10.07 2.17 -7.91
N ALA A 110 11.06 1.28 -7.93
CA ALA A 110 11.47 0.58 -9.15
C ALA A 110 10.33 -0.27 -9.74
N ALA A 111 9.56 -0.96 -8.88
CA ALA A 111 8.40 -1.73 -9.30
C ALA A 111 7.31 -0.86 -9.93
N LEU A 112 7.03 0.32 -9.36
CA LEU A 112 6.04 1.27 -9.87
C LEU A 112 6.44 1.83 -11.24
N VAL A 113 7.70 2.22 -11.42
CA VAL A 113 8.21 2.72 -12.72
C VAL A 113 8.09 1.64 -13.79
N THR A 114 8.55 0.42 -13.49
CA THR A 114 8.49 -0.73 -14.41
C THR A 114 7.05 -1.03 -14.81
N LYS A 115 6.15 -1.18 -13.83
CA LYS A 115 4.75 -1.50 -14.08
C LYS A 115 4.02 -0.43 -14.88
N THR A 116 4.32 0.83 -14.60
CA THR A 116 3.72 1.97 -15.31
C THR A 116 4.18 1.99 -16.76
N ALA A 117 5.48 1.85 -17.01
CA ALA A 117 6.03 1.80 -18.35
C ALA A 117 5.40 0.68 -19.20
N ASP A 118 5.20 -0.51 -18.62
CA ASP A 118 4.50 -1.62 -19.26
C ASP A 118 3.02 -1.31 -19.56
N THR A 119 2.36 -0.62 -18.62
CA THR A 119 0.92 -0.32 -18.67
C THR A 119 0.59 0.82 -19.63
N LEU A 120 1.55 1.69 -19.98
CA LEU A 120 1.35 2.72 -21.02
C LEU A 120 0.98 2.12 -22.39
N GLY A 121 1.26 0.82 -22.62
CA GLY A 121 0.77 0.05 -23.78
C GLY A 121 -0.71 -0.38 -23.69
N GLY A 122 -1.41 -0.06 -22.61
CA GLY A 122 -2.80 -0.40 -22.28
C GLY A 122 -2.91 -1.31 -21.06
N TYR A 123 -3.80 -0.97 -20.14
CA TYR A 123 -4.05 -1.75 -18.92
C TYR A 123 -4.61 -3.14 -19.24
N ARG A 124 -4.11 -4.15 -18.51
CA ARG A 124 -4.57 -5.54 -18.60
C ARG A 124 -4.75 -6.13 -17.21
N HIS A 125 -5.89 -6.78 -16.98
CA HIS A 125 -6.16 -7.59 -15.79
C HIS A 125 -6.55 -9.01 -16.22
N GLY A 126 -5.87 -10.03 -15.71
CA GLY A 126 -6.09 -11.42 -16.15
C GLY A 126 -5.82 -11.65 -17.66
N GLY A 127 -4.96 -10.84 -18.28
CA GLY A 127 -4.70 -10.89 -19.73
C GLY A 127 -5.71 -10.15 -20.61
N VAL A 128 -6.81 -9.65 -20.04
CA VAL A 128 -7.86 -8.91 -20.75
C VAL A 128 -7.60 -7.41 -20.66
N ARG A 129 -7.75 -6.69 -21.78
CA ARG A 129 -7.73 -5.21 -21.79
C ARG A 129 -8.99 -4.68 -21.12
N PHE A 130 -8.82 -3.81 -20.15
CA PHE A 130 -9.88 -3.10 -19.45
C PHE A 130 -9.98 -1.67 -19.99
#